data_AF-A0A418GKS4-F1
#
_entry.id   AF-A0A418GKS4-F1
#
_cell.length_a   1.000
_cell.length_b   1.000
_cell.length_c   1.000
_cell.angle_alpha   90.00
_cell.angle_beta   90.00
_cell.angle_gamma   90.00
#
_symmetry.space_group_name_H-M   'P 1'
#
loop_
_entity.id
_entity.type
_entity.pdbx_description
1 polymer ?
#
loop_
_entity_poly.entity_id
_entity_poly.type
_entity_poly.pdbx_seq_one_letter_code
_entity_poly.pdbx_strand_id
1 'polypeptide(L)'
;LELHGSGTPLGDAIEFAAIKRVFGTPAPNATPWRLGAVKPNVGHVEMASGITSLIKTVLSLTNRVFYPTLNFQRANPQLGLEDSPFEVVSRLTPWPEGTTPRTAGVSAFGLGGTNAHLVVQAPLSTPQARAQQMGPCVVVLSAKNHNALEQMQNALLAKLAAHPEIRLQDVAYTLRHGRFSAPVRKCVIAENCTQLARQLRDAPMVEATTGCTIYWRLGHRFVVALETLSDWLACSEVLSQAVGQLLEHFPLEPACLQDLSPAQRTFISQYALIALIDERETLNVVLCGDGDGGYAAAVLRGDCTLEQAWHRLNAGQPFDDVPTNPLLQPDVCS
;
A
#
# COMPACT_ATOMS: atom_id res chain seq x y z
N LEU A 1 0.55 -30.54 12.39
CA LEU A 1 1.12 -31.11 11.15
C LEU A 1 0.01 -31.17 10.11
N GLU A 2 0.23 -30.50 8.99
CA GLU A 2 -0.54 -30.68 7.77
C GLU A 2 0.14 -31.77 6.94
N LEU A 3 -0.53 -32.91 6.87
CA LEU A 3 0.01 -34.16 6.32
C LEU A 3 -0.06 -34.19 4.80
N HIS A 4 0.74 -35.06 4.19
CA HIS A 4 0.50 -35.48 2.82
C HIS A 4 -0.89 -36.11 2.72
N GLY A 5 -1.30 -36.97 3.65
CA GLY A 5 -2.69 -37.36 3.88
C GLY A 5 -3.39 -37.82 2.61
N SER A 6 -2.80 -38.80 1.93
CA SER A 6 -3.26 -39.31 0.64
C SER A 6 -4.63 -40.00 0.71
N GLY A 7 -5.03 -40.47 1.91
CA GLY A 7 -6.22 -41.29 2.09
C GLY A 7 -6.01 -42.74 1.66
N THR A 8 -4.79 -43.14 1.31
CA THR A 8 -4.49 -44.52 0.93
C THR A 8 -4.15 -45.33 2.18
N PRO A 9 -4.67 -46.57 2.34
CA PRO A 9 -4.41 -47.37 3.53
C PRO A 9 -2.92 -47.57 3.82
N LEU A 10 -2.11 -47.83 2.79
CA LEU A 10 -0.67 -48.02 2.92
C LEU A 10 0.07 -46.68 3.13
N GLY A 11 -0.25 -45.66 2.34
CA GLY A 11 0.43 -44.37 2.43
C GLY A 11 0.21 -43.68 3.76
N ASP A 12 -1.02 -43.68 4.26
CA ASP A 12 -1.35 -43.05 5.55
C ASP A 12 -0.71 -43.83 6.72
N ALA A 13 -0.58 -45.16 6.62
CA ALA A 13 0.14 -45.96 7.61
C ALA A 13 1.64 -45.67 7.63
N ILE A 14 2.27 -45.55 6.45
CA ILE A 14 3.70 -45.20 6.31
C ILE A 14 3.94 -43.78 6.85
N GLU A 15 3.10 -42.82 6.47
CA GLU A 15 3.22 -41.43 6.93
C GLU A 15 3.05 -41.33 8.45
N PHE A 16 2.05 -42.01 9.02
CA PHE A 16 1.84 -42.00 10.46
C PHE A 16 3.00 -42.67 11.23
N ALA A 17 3.53 -43.78 10.73
CA ALA A 17 4.68 -44.45 11.32
C ALA A 17 5.91 -43.53 11.34
N ALA A 18 6.16 -42.79 10.25
CA ALA A 18 7.25 -41.82 10.18
C ALA A 18 7.09 -40.69 11.20
N ILE A 19 5.88 -40.14 11.32
CA ILE A 19 5.58 -39.07 12.27
C ILE A 19 5.70 -39.55 13.72
N LYS A 20 5.22 -40.76 14.02
CA LYS A 20 5.37 -41.37 15.35
C LYS A 20 6.84 -41.57 15.71
N ARG A 21 7.71 -41.89 14.75
CA ARG A 21 9.16 -42.02 14.99
C ARG A 21 9.82 -40.68 15.36
N VAL A 22 9.36 -39.56 14.79
CA VAL A 22 9.96 -38.24 15.00
C VAL A 22 9.35 -37.49 16.19
N PHE A 23 8.02 -37.55 16.32
CA PHE A 23 7.24 -36.73 17.25
C PHE A 23 6.53 -37.54 18.34
N GLY A 24 6.67 -38.87 18.34
CA GLY A 24 5.90 -39.78 19.20
C GLY A 24 6.36 -39.85 20.66
N THR A 25 7.47 -39.20 21.03
CA THR A 25 7.89 -39.04 22.43
C THR A 25 7.46 -37.66 22.92
N PRO A 26 6.31 -37.54 23.62
CA PRO A 26 5.83 -36.24 24.09
C PRO A 26 6.72 -35.69 25.20
N ALA A 27 6.83 -34.36 25.27
CA ALA A 27 7.34 -33.72 26.48
C ALA A 27 6.32 -33.88 27.63
N PRO A 28 6.75 -33.84 28.91
CA PRO A 28 5.84 -33.84 30.04
C PRO A 28 4.79 -32.74 29.91
N ASN A 29 3.50 -33.07 30.10
CA ASN A 29 2.35 -32.16 29.96
C ASN A 29 2.18 -31.54 28.56
N ALA A 30 2.76 -32.13 27.51
CA ALA A 30 2.58 -31.66 26.15
C ALA A 30 1.12 -31.81 25.68
N THR A 31 0.63 -30.79 24.98
CA THR A 31 -0.62 -30.89 24.24
C THR A 31 -0.44 -31.85 23.06
N PRO A 32 -1.49 -32.61 22.67
CA PRO A 32 -1.41 -33.51 21.52
C PRO A 32 -1.04 -32.76 20.24
N TRP A 33 -0.19 -33.37 19.43
CA TRP A 33 0.11 -32.91 18.08
C TRP A 33 -1.15 -32.96 17.23
N ARG A 34 -1.57 -31.80 16.72
CA ARG A 34 -2.73 -31.68 15.85
C ARG A 34 -2.38 -32.16 14.44
N LEU A 35 -3.08 -33.18 13.95
CA LEU A 35 -2.94 -33.72 12.61
C LEU A 35 -4.09 -33.26 11.72
N GLY A 36 -3.80 -32.92 10.48
CA GLY A 36 -4.84 -32.72 9.49
C GLY A 36 -4.35 -32.84 8.06
N ALA A 37 -5.30 -32.85 7.13
CA ALA A 37 -5.04 -32.84 5.70
C ALA A 37 -6.07 -31.96 4.98
N VAL A 38 -5.67 -31.29 3.91
CA VAL A 38 -6.55 -30.45 3.08
C VAL A 38 -7.26 -31.25 1.98
N LYS A 39 -6.71 -32.41 1.59
CA LYS A 39 -7.19 -33.21 0.46
C LYS A 39 -8.65 -33.66 0.59
N PRO A 40 -9.19 -34.00 1.78
CA PRO A 40 -10.62 -34.28 1.92
C PRO A 40 -11.53 -33.10 1.58
N ASN A 41 -11.03 -31.86 1.58
CA ASN A 41 -11.80 -30.66 1.28
C ASN A 41 -11.78 -30.29 -0.21
N VAL A 42 -10.66 -30.51 -0.90
CA VAL A 42 -10.42 -29.98 -2.26
C VAL A 42 -9.91 -31.03 -3.25
N GLY A 43 -9.83 -32.30 -2.83
CA GLY A 43 -9.24 -33.37 -3.61
C GLY A 43 -7.71 -33.36 -3.61
N HIS A 44 -7.13 -34.32 -4.35
CA HIS A 44 -5.70 -34.37 -4.61
C HIS A 44 -5.37 -33.55 -5.86
N VAL A 45 -4.99 -32.29 -5.68
CA VAL A 45 -4.68 -31.36 -6.79
C VAL A 45 -3.26 -31.54 -7.35
N GLU A 46 -2.75 -32.77 -7.31
CA GLU A 46 -1.47 -33.22 -7.88
C GLU A 46 -0.31 -32.28 -7.52
N MET A 47 0.30 -31.65 -8.52
CA MET A 47 1.43 -30.73 -8.40
C MET A 47 1.16 -29.52 -7.49
N ALA A 48 -0.10 -29.12 -7.33
CA ALA A 48 -0.48 -28.05 -6.42
C ALA A 48 -0.70 -28.51 -4.97
N SER A 49 -0.67 -29.82 -4.69
CA SER A 49 -1.04 -30.36 -3.37
C SER A 49 -0.19 -29.77 -2.23
N GLY A 50 1.11 -29.61 -2.45
CA GLY A 50 2.02 -29.04 -1.45
C GLY A 50 1.67 -27.58 -1.13
N ILE A 51 1.48 -26.74 -2.15
CA ILE A 51 1.14 -25.32 -1.95
C ILE A 51 -0.27 -25.16 -1.36
N THR A 52 -1.22 -26.02 -1.71
CA THR A 52 -2.57 -26.01 -1.12
C THR A 52 -2.53 -26.32 0.38
N SER A 53 -1.73 -27.31 0.80
CA SER A 53 -1.49 -27.62 2.22
C SER A 53 -0.77 -26.46 2.94
N LEU A 54 0.18 -25.80 2.29
CA LEU A 54 0.84 -24.62 2.83
C LEU A 54 -0.16 -23.45 3.01
N ILE A 55 -1.03 -23.18 2.03
CA ILE A 55 -2.05 -22.14 2.10
C ILE A 55 -2.99 -22.39 3.29
N LYS A 56 -3.52 -23.60 3.45
CA LYS A 56 -4.34 -23.97 4.63
C LYS A 56 -3.59 -23.70 5.93
N THR A 57 -2.31 -24.08 5.97
CA THR A 57 -1.46 -23.91 7.16
C THR A 57 -1.25 -22.44 7.50
N VAL A 58 -0.94 -21.59 6.52
CA VAL A 58 -0.80 -20.14 6.71
C VAL A 58 -2.13 -19.53 7.17
N LEU A 59 -3.26 -19.91 6.57
CA LEU A 59 -4.59 -19.46 7.01
C LEU A 59 -4.88 -19.89 8.46
N SER A 60 -4.51 -21.10 8.85
CA SER A 60 -4.62 -21.58 10.24
C SER A 60 -3.79 -20.76 11.22
N LEU A 61 -2.55 -20.39 10.85
CA LEU A 61 -1.68 -19.54 11.67
C LEU A 61 -2.22 -18.11 11.78
N THR A 62 -2.67 -17.53 10.66
CA THR A 62 -3.22 -16.17 10.60
C THR A 62 -4.53 -16.05 11.39
N ASN A 63 -5.46 -16.98 11.17
CA ASN A 63 -6.77 -16.97 11.81
C ASN A 63 -6.75 -17.61 13.21
N ARG A 64 -5.61 -18.14 13.65
CA ARG A 64 -5.40 -18.76 14.96
C ARG A 64 -6.41 -19.88 15.22
N VAL A 65 -6.64 -20.74 14.22
CA VAL A 65 -7.57 -21.88 14.30
C VAL A 65 -7.00 -23.10 13.58
N PHE A 66 -7.35 -24.28 14.06
CA PHE A 66 -7.17 -25.53 13.33
C PHE A 66 -8.43 -25.81 12.50
N TYR A 67 -8.28 -25.85 11.16
CA TYR A 67 -9.37 -26.23 10.28
C TYR A 67 -9.57 -27.76 10.27
N PRO A 68 -10.84 -28.23 10.23
CA PRO A 68 -11.14 -29.65 10.29
C PRO A 68 -10.68 -30.39 9.03
N THR A 69 -10.23 -31.63 9.23
CA THR A 69 -10.05 -32.64 8.19
C THR A 69 -11.37 -33.35 7.99
N LEU A 70 -11.95 -33.22 6.79
CA LEU A 70 -13.26 -33.81 6.49
C LEU A 70 -13.17 -35.33 6.34
N ASN A 71 -14.34 -35.99 6.40
CA ASN A 71 -14.52 -37.43 6.25
C ASN A 71 -13.77 -38.30 7.29
N PHE A 72 -13.26 -37.70 8.36
CA PHE A 72 -12.68 -38.42 9.49
C PHE A 72 -13.74 -38.68 10.56
N GLN A 73 -14.07 -39.96 10.78
CA GLN A 73 -14.99 -40.40 11.85
C GLN A 73 -14.25 -41.16 12.95
N ARG A 74 -13.40 -42.11 12.57
CA ARG A 74 -12.55 -42.89 13.47
C ARG A 74 -11.24 -43.22 12.74
N ALA A 75 -10.15 -43.25 13.48
CA ALA A 75 -8.87 -43.69 12.95
C ALA A 75 -8.89 -45.20 12.64
N ASN A 76 -8.09 -45.62 11.67
CA ASN A 76 -7.82 -47.04 11.46
C ASN A 76 -7.14 -47.60 12.74
N PRO A 77 -7.73 -48.60 13.42
CA PRO A 77 -7.19 -49.14 14.67
C PRO A 77 -5.75 -49.65 14.53
N GLN A 78 -5.35 -50.11 13.34
CA GLN A 78 -3.98 -50.58 13.06
C GLN A 78 -2.91 -49.49 13.18
N LEU A 79 -3.30 -48.22 13.13
CA LEU A 79 -2.37 -47.10 13.30
C LEU A 79 -1.98 -46.92 14.78
N GLY A 80 -2.81 -47.36 15.72
CA GLY A 80 -2.60 -47.07 17.15
C GLY A 80 -2.59 -45.56 17.45
N LEU A 81 -3.45 -44.80 16.77
CA LEU A 81 -3.58 -43.35 16.95
C LEU A 81 -4.14 -43.02 18.34
N GLU A 82 -5.12 -43.80 18.82
CA GLU A 82 -5.79 -43.59 20.11
C GLU A 82 -4.79 -43.65 21.29
N ASP A 83 -3.70 -44.43 21.17
CA ASP A 83 -2.64 -44.59 22.18
C ASP A 83 -1.39 -43.73 21.88
N SER A 84 -1.54 -42.63 21.14
CA SER A 84 -0.43 -41.82 20.66
C SER A 84 -0.59 -40.33 21.03
N PRO A 85 0.48 -39.53 21.04
CA PRO A 85 0.39 -38.10 21.36
C PRO A 85 -0.18 -37.27 20.20
N PHE A 86 -0.98 -37.86 19.32
CA PHE A 86 -1.50 -37.24 18.10
C PHE A 86 -3.03 -37.22 18.11
N GLU A 87 -3.61 -36.13 17.61
CA GLU A 87 -5.06 -35.98 17.50
C GLU A 87 -5.42 -35.42 16.12
N VAL A 88 -6.28 -36.12 15.38
CA VAL A 88 -6.80 -35.61 14.10
C VAL A 88 -7.83 -34.52 14.36
N VAL A 89 -7.61 -33.35 13.76
CA VAL A 89 -8.52 -32.21 13.86
C VAL A 89 -9.79 -32.52 13.07
N SER A 90 -10.86 -32.87 13.77
CA SER A 90 -12.18 -33.19 13.17
C SER A 90 -13.19 -32.03 13.25
N ARG A 91 -12.87 -30.97 14.01
CA ARG A 91 -13.73 -29.81 14.26
C ARG A 91 -12.91 -28.52 14.23
N LEU A 92 -13.53 -27.42 13.82
CA LEU A 92 -12.90 -26.10 13.91
C LEU A 92 -12.57 -25.79 15.38
N THR A 93 -11.28 -25.62 15.69
CA THR A 93 -10.83 -25.46 17.08
C THR A 93 -9.87 -24.28 17.17
N PRO A 94 -9.97 -23.41 18.20
CA PRO A 94 -8.98 -22.36 18.41
C PRO A 94 -7.56 -22.92 18.53
N TRP A 95 -6.59 -22.22 17.96
CA TRP A 95 -5.17 -22.48 18.15
C TRP A 95 -4.66 -21.45 19.16
N PRO A 96 -4.64 -21.78 20.47
CA PRO A 96 -4.30 -20.82 21.51
C PRO A 96 -2.86 -20.31 21.36
N GLU A 97 -2.63 -19.12 21.92
CA GLU A 97 -1.29 -18.55 21.99
C GLU A 97 -0.49 -19.24 23.10
N GLY A 98 0.78 -19.52 22.84
CA GLY A 98 1.69 -20.13 23.80
C GLY A 98 2.88 -19.23 24.06
N THR A 99 3.82 -19.73 24.87
CA THR A 99 5.11 -19.07 25.13
C THR A 99 6.02 -19.03 23.91
N THR A 100 5.73 -19.86 22.90
CA THR A 100 6.46 -19.90 21.63
C THR A 100 5.51 -19.59 20.47
N PRO A 101 6.03 -19.04 19.36
CA PRO A 101 5.20 -18.77 18.19
C PRO A 101 4.59 -20.06 17.63
N ARG A 102 3.33 -19.98 17.21
CA ARG A 102 2.61 -21.10 16.59
C ARG A 102 3.41 -21.61 15.40
N THR A 103 3.74 -22.89 15.43
CA THR A 103 4.59 -23.55 14.43
C THR A 103 3.89 -24.79 13.89
N ALA A 104 3.96 -24.98 12.58
CA ALA A 104 3.32 -26.07 11.86
C ALA A 104 4.33 -26.75 10.93
N GLY A 105 4.25 -28.08 10.82
CA GLY A 105 4.90 -28.84 9.76
C GLY A 105 3.94 -29.07 8.59
N VAL A 106 4.43 -29.00 7.35
CA VAL A 106 3.68 -29.31 6.12
C VAL A 106 4.45 -30.36 5.33
N SER A 107 3.82 -31.50 5.01
CA SER A 107 4.46 -32.61 4.29
C SER A 107 3.86 -32.82 2.89
N ALA A 108 4.72 -33.15 1.93
CA ALA A 108 4.30 -33.61 0.60
C ALA A 108 5.25 -34.69 0.07
N PHE A 109 4.70 -35.82 -0.34
CA PHE A 109 5.45 -36.98 -0.84
C PHE A 109 5.05 -37.26 -2.27
N GLY A 110 6.01 -37.13 -3.20
CA GLY A 110 5.78 -37.39 -4.61
C GLY A 110 5.88 -38.88 -4.94
N LEU A 111 5.11 -39.33 -5.93
CA LEU A 111 5.13 -40.73 -6.39
C LEU A 111 6.54 -41.17 -6.84
N GLY A 112 7.35 -40.25 -7.38
CA GLY A 112 8.73 -40.50 -7.77
C GLY A 112 9.73 -40.67 -6.61
N GLY A 113 9.26 -40.67 -5.35
CA GLY A 113 10.09 -40.85 -4.15
C GLY A 113 10.70 -39.56 -3.60
N THR A 114 10.54 -38.42 -4.28
CA THR A 114 10.97 -37.12 -3.76
C THR A 114 10.02 -36.62 -2.69
N ASN A 115 10.55 -36.37 -1.50
CA ASN A 115 9.82 -35.94 -0.33
C ASN A 115 10.18 -34.50 0.05
N ALA A 116 9.19 -33.72 0.46
CA ALA A 116 9.38 -32.36 0.98
C ALA A 116 8.67 -32.20 2.32
N HIS A 117 9.32 -31.51 3.25
CA HIS A 117 8.74 -31.11 4.54
C HIS A 117 9.12 -29.67 4.86
N LEU A 118 8.14 -28.84 5.21
CA LEU A 118 8.34 -27.44 5.59
C LEU A 118 7.96 -27.24 7.05
N VAL A 119 8.74 -26.42 7.75
CA VAL A 119 8.39 -25.90 9.08
C VAL A 119 8.02 -24.43 8.93
N VAL A 120 6.79 -24.08 9.29
CA VAL A 120 6.20 -22.75 9.11
C VAL A 120 5.83 -22.18 10.46
N GLN A 121 6.31 -20.98 10.76
CA GLN A 121 6.10 -20.32 12.05
C GLN A 121 5.35 -18.99 11.85
N ALA A 122 4.40 -18.70 12.74
CA ALA A 122 3.74 -17.40 12.77
C ALA A 122 4.75 -16.28 13.10
N PRO A 123 4.64 -15.08 12.50
CA PRO A 123 5.52 -13.98 12.82
C PRO A 123 5.37 -13.56 14.29
N LEU A 124 6.45 -13.02 14.87
CA LEU A 124 6.40 -12.38 16.18
C LEU A 124 5.50 -11.15 16.10
N SER A 125 4.49 -11.08 16.96
CA SER A 125 3.63 -9.90 17.08
C SER A 125 4.45 -8.73 17.59
N THR A 126 4.88 -7.83 16.70
CA THR A 126 5.45 -6.53 17.08
C THR A 126 4.36 -5.47 16.90
N PRO A 127 3.84 -4.86 17.97
CA PRO A 127 2.93 -3.75 17.85
C PRO A 127 3.68 -2.58 17.19
N GLN A 128 3.43 -2.33 15.90
CA GLN A 128 3.89 -1.10 15.28
C GLN A 128 2.98 0.04 15.74
N ALA A 129 3.57 1.04 16.37
CA ALA A 129 2.88 2.29 16.66
C ALA A 129 2.41 2.91 15.34
N ARG A 130 1.10 2.98 15.14
CA ARG A 130 0.52 3.61 13.95
C ARG A 130 0.58 5.11 14.14
N ALA A 131 1.30 5.81 13.26
CA ALA A 131 1.31 7.28 13.26
C ALA A 131 -0.11 7.82 13.07
N GLN A 132 -0.48 8.84 13.85
CA GLN A 132 -1.70 9.62 13.66
C GLN A 132 -1.49 10.56 12.47
N GLN A 133 -1.73 10.06 11.27
CA GLN A 133 -1.78 10.88 10.06
C GLN A 133 -3.15 11.57 10.02
N MET A 134 -3.14 12.90 10.15
CA MET A 134 -4.33 13.77 10.07
C MET A 134 -4.45 14.37 8.67
N GLY A 135 -5.68 14.54 8.19
CA GLY A 135 -5.97 15.23 6.93
C GLY A 135 -6.51 14.33 5.81
N PRO A 136 -6.98 14.94 4.71
CA PRO A 136 -7.54 14.22 3.58
C PRO A 136 -6.49 13.38 2.86
N CYS A 137 -6.92 12.23 2.34
CA CYS A 137 -6.11 11.34 1.52
C CYS A 137 -6.60 11.34 0.08
N VAL A 138 -5.66 11.36 -0.87
CA VAL A 138 -5.92 11.06 -2.27
C VAL A 138 -5.98 9.54 -2.46
N VAL A 139 -7.12 9.03 -2.86
CA VAL A 139 -7.35 7.60 -3.12
C VAL A 139 -7.56 7.39 -4.61
N VAL A 140 -6.68 6.59 -5.21
CA VAL A 140 -6.73 6.25 -6.63
C VAL A 140 -7.06 4.77 -6.78
N LEU A 141 -8.14 4.44 -7.48
CA LEU A 141 -8.38 3.10 -7.99
C LEU A 141 -8.00 3.08 -9.45
N SER A 142 -7.37 1.99 -9.89
CA SER A 142 -7.08 1.80 -11.31
C SER A 142 -7.26 0.35 -11.73
N ALA A 143 -7.70 0.15 -12.97
CA ALA A 143 -7.82 -1.16 -13.59
C ALA A 143 -7.55 -1.09 -15.09
N LYS A 144 -7.41 -2.26 -15.72
CA LYS A 144 -7.10 -2.38 -17.15
C LYS A 144 -8.26 -1.96 -18.05
N ASN A 145 -9.49 -1.97 -17.55
CA ASN A 145 -10.70 -1.61 -18.28
C ASN A 145 -11.82 -1.19 -17.30
N HIS A 146 -12.90 -0.59 -17.82
CA HIS A 146 -14.04 -0.12 -17.04
C HIS A 146 -14.66 -1.20 -16.14
N ASN A 147 -14.95 -2.40 -16.69
CA ASN A 147 -15.58 -3.48 -15.93
C ASN A 147 -14.72 -3.94 -14.73
N ALA A 148 -13.41 -4.07 -14.92
CA ALA A 148 -12.49 -4.42 -13.86
C ALA A 148 -12.41 -3.32 -12.78
N LEU A 149 -12.53 -2.05 -13.18
CA LEU A 149 -12.55 -0.93 -12.24
C LEU A 149 -13.82 -0.95 -11.38
N GLU A 150 -14.98 -1.22 -11.98
CA GLU A 150 -16.25 -1.37 -11.27
C GLU A 150 -16.22 -2.55 -10.28
N GLN A 151 -15.68 -3.70 -10.69
CA GLN A 151 -15.53 -4.85 -9.81
C GLN A 151 -14.61 -4.53 -8.62
N MET A 152 -13.48 -3.85 -8.88
CA MET A 152 -12.56 -3.44 -7.82
C MET A 152 -13.19 -2.41 -6.87
N GLN A 153 -13.94 -1.44 -7.41
CA GLN A 153 -14.70 -0.48 -6.63
C GLN A 153 -15.68 -1.19 -5.72
N ASN A 154 -16.52 -2.08 -6.26
CA ASN A 154 -17.54 -2.78 -5.49
C ASN A 154 -16.94 -3.68 -4.41
N ALA A 155 -15.83 -4.37 -4.73
CA ALA A 155 -15.09 -5.17 -3.76
C ALA A 155 -14.51 -4.31 -2.62
N LEU A 156 -13.94 -3.14 -2.93
CA LEU A 156 -13.43 -2.22 -1.93
C LEU A 156 -14.56 -1.68 -1.05
N LEU A 157 -15.67 -1.24 -1.64
CA LEU A 157 -16.84 -0.73 -0.91
C LEU A 157 -17.41 -1.79 0.03
N ALA A 158 -17.55 -3.03 -0.42
CA ALA A 158 -17.98 -4.14 0.42
C ALA A 158 -17.00 -4.41 1.56
N LYS A 159 -15.69 -4.34 1.31
CA LYS A 159 -14.65 -4.52 2.32
C LYS A 159 -14.71 -3.43 3.40
N LEU A 160 -14.84 -2.16 3.00
CA LEU A 160 -14.96 -1.04 3.93
C LEU A 160 -16.23 -1.12 4.77
N ALA A 161 -17.34 -1.58 4.19
CA ALA A 161 -18.58 -1.77 4.93
C ALA A 161 -18.49 -2.90 5.98
N ALA A 162 -17.78 -3.99 5.65
CA ALA A 162 -17.60 -5.12 6.55
C ALA A 162 -16.55 -4.88 7.67
N HIS A 163 -15.68 -3.88 7.50
CA HIS A 163 -14.52 -3.63 8.36
C HIS A 163 -14.36 -2.13 8.67
N PRO A 164 -15.19 -1.57 9.58
CA PRO A 164 -15.15 -0.15 9.94
C PRO A 164 -13.85 0.26 10.64
N GLU A 165 -13.04 -0.70 11.11
CA GLU A 165 -11.72 -0.47 11.71
C GLU A 165 -10.63 -0.12 10.68
N ILE A 166 -10.90 -0.31 9.38
CA ILE A 166 -9.94 0.02 8.32
C ILE A 166 -9.73 1.53 8.27
N ARG A 167 -8.46 1.92 8.32
CA ARG A 167 -8.03 3.32 8.22
C ARG A 167 -7.95 3.77 6.78
N LEU A 168 -8.41 4.99 6.51
CA LEU A 168 -8.32 5.58 5.17
C LEU A 168 -6.88 5.66 4.66
N GLN A 169 -5.93 5.99 5.54
CA GLN A 169 -4.52 6.12 5.19
C GLN A 169 -3.93 4.79 4.72
N ASP A 170 -4.31 3.69 5.38
CA ASP A 170 -3.84 2.35 5.01
C ASP A 170 -4.43 1.95 3.63
N VAL A 171 -5.67 2.35 3.34
CA VAL A 171 -6.31 2.16 2.02
C VAL A 171 -5.58 2.95 0.95
N ALA A 172 -5.37 4.26 1.17
CA ALA A 172 -4.68 5.14 0.24
C ALA A 172 -3.26 4.64 -0.07
N TYR A 173 -2.49 4.32 0.98
CA TYR A 173 -1.14 3.79 0.86
C TYR A 173 -1.11 2.45 0.10
N THR A 174 -1.99 1.51 0.45
CA THR A 174 -2.03 0.19 -0.20
C THR A 174 -2.42 0.29 -1.67
N LEU A 175 -3.36 1.16 -2.02
CA LEU A 175 -3.76 1.36 -3.42
C LEU A 175 -2.70 2.09 -4.23
N ARG A 176 -1.95 3.01 -3.61
CA ARG A 176 -0.90 3.78 -4.28
C ARG A 176 0.39 2.98 -4.48
N HIS A 177 0.85 2.26 -3.47
CA HIS A 177 2.16 1.59 -3.46
C HIS A 177 2.08 0.07 -3.55
N GLY A 178 0.96 -0.53 -3.14
CA GLY A 178 0.76 -1.98 -3.09
C GLY A 178 0.02 -2.56 -4.29
N ARG A 179 -0.33 -1.75 -5.30
CA ARG A 179 -1.12 -2.17 -6.47
C ARG A 179 -0.51 -1.62 -7.76
N PHE A 180 -0.73 -2.37 -8.84
CA PHE A 180 -0.33 -1.97 -10.18
C PHE A 180 -1.15 -0.75 -10.65
N SER A 181 -0.48 0.22 -11.29
CA SER A 181 -1.12 1.41 -11.87
C SER A 181 -1.56 1.13 -13.30
N ALA A 182 -2.86 1.27 -13.57
CA ALA A 182 -3.50 0.91 -14.83
C ALA A 182 -4.20 2.14 -15.49
N PRO A 183 -4.58 2.07 -16.78
CA PRO A 183 -5.04 3.23 -17.52
C PRO A 183 -6.42 3.74 -17.09
N VAL A 184 -7.38 2.88 -16.76
CA VAL A 184 -8.72 3.34 -16.34
C VAL A 184 -8.70 3.63 -14.84
N ARG A 185 -9.02 4.87 -14.44
CA ARG A 185 -8.82 5.38 -13.08
C ARG A 185 -10.05 6.07 -12.52
N LYS A 186 -10.19 6.00 -11.19
CA LYS A 186 -11.02 6.90 -10.37
C LYS A 186 -10.14 7.52 -9.30
N CYS A 187 -10.30 8.81 -9.06
CA CYS A 187 -9.58 9.54 -8.03
C CYS A 187 -10.58 10.26 -7.11
N VAL A 188 -10.36 10.12 -5.80
CA VAL A 188 -11.21 10.72 -4.76
C VAL A 188 -10.32 11.30 -3.68
N ILE A 189 -10.68 12.48 -3.18
CA ILE A 189 -10.06 13.08 -1.98
C ILE A 189 -11.07 12.97 -0.83
N ALA A 190 -10.71 12.20 0.20
CA ALA A 190 -11.59 11.94 1.33
C ALA A 190 -10.85 12.11 2.66
N GLU A 191 -11.56 12.43 3.74
CA GLU A 191 -11.02 12.55 5.09
C GLU A 191 -11.26 11.29 5.94
N ASN A 192 -12.22 10.45 5.52
CA ASN A 192 -12.53 9.18 6.16
C ASN A 192 -13.10 8.16 5.16
N CYS A 193 -13.16 6.88 5.58
CA CYS A 193 -13.67 5.79 4.76
C CYS A 193 -15.14 5.96 4.35
N THR A 194 -15.97 6.62 5.15
CA THR A 194 -17.38 6.89 4.83
C THR A 194 -17.49 7.88 3.66
N GLN A 195 -16.70 8.96 3.70
CA GLN A 195 -16.64 9.93 2.61
C GLN A 195 -16.07 9.31 1.34
N LEU A 196 -14.99 8.52 1.46
CA LEU A 196 -14.44 7.75 0.34
C LEU A 196 -15.52 6.87 -0.30
N ALA A 197 -16.25 6.09 0.51
CA ALA A 197 -17.25 5.16 0.00
C ALA A 197 -18.40 5.87 -0.74
N ARG A 198 -18.79 7.06 -0.29
CA ARG A 198 -19.78 7.90 -0.97
C ARG A 198 -19.23 8.45 -2.28
N GLN A 199 -18.12 9.18 -2.23
CA GLN A 199 -17.57 9.88 -3.39
C GLN A 199 -17.06 8.93 -4.48
N LEU A 200 -16.56 7.74 -4.13
CA LEU A 200 -16.05 6.78 -5.11
C LEU A 200 -17.15 6.23 -6.05
N ARG A 201 -18.40 6.19 -5.58
CA ARG A 201 -19.54 5.80 -6.43
C ARG A 201 -19.77 6.80 -7.55
N ASP A 202 -19.71 8.08 -7.21
CA ASP A 202 -20.01 9.20 -8.10
C ASP A 202 -18.80 9.68 -8.90
N ALA A 203 -17.58 9.31 -8.48
CA ALA A 203 -16.36 9.71 -9.15
C ALA A 203 -16.33 9.21 -10.60
N PRO A 204 -16.00 10.08 -11.59
CA PRO A 204 -15.94 9.69 -12.98
C PRO A 204 -14.77 8.74 -13.22
N MET A 205 -14.95 7.82 -14.16
CA MET A 205 -13.84 7.04 -14.70
C MET A 205 -13.10 7.88 -15.74
N VAL A 206 -11.77 7.90 -15.64
CA VAL A 206 -10.90 8.61 -16.57
C VAL A 206 -9.90 7.61 -17.12
N GLU A 207 -9.73 7.57 -18.44
CA GLU A 207 -8.63 6.84 -19.06
C GLU A 207 -7.39 7.73 -19.11
N ALA A 208 -6.30 7.25 -18.50
CA ALA A 208 -5.02 7.91 -18.55
C ALA A 208 -4.45 7.81 -19.97
N THR A 209 -4.20 8.96 -20.58
CA THR A 209 -3.37 9.07 -21.78
C THR A 209 -1.90 8.92 -21.40
N THR A 210 -1.13 8.19 -22.22
CA THR A 210 0.32 8.09 -22.01
C THR A 210 0.99 9.39 -22.46
N GLY A 211 2.05 9.80 -21.75
CA GLY A 211 2.96 10.87 -22.21
C GLY A 211 2.51 12.31 -21.98
N CYS A 212 1.68 12.61 -20.98
CA CYS A 212 1.31 13.99 -20.69
C CYS A 212 2.51 14.78 -20.16
N THR A 213 3.11 15.59 -21.04
CA THR A 213 3.92 16.73 -20.62
C THR A 213 2.95 17.78 -20.08
N ILE A 214 3.17 18.26 -18.86
CA ILE A 214 2.33 19.29 -18.26
C ILE A 214 2.95 20.64 -18.60
N TYR A 215 2.20 21.49 -19.28
CA TYR A 215 2.61 22.86 -19.58
C TYR A 215 2.06 23.79 -18.50
N TRP A 216 2.94 24.41 -17.72
CA TRP A 216 2.55 25.44 -16.75
C TRP A 216 2.88 26.81 -17.32
N ARG A 217 1.85 27.65 -17.42
CA ARG A 217 2.01 29.08 -17.70
C ARG A 217 1.81 29.87 -16.42
N LEU A 218 2.90 30.41 -15.89
CA LEU A 218 2.94 31.18 -14.65
C LEU A 218 2.75 32.66 -14.97
N GLY A 219 1.61 33.24 -14.58
CA GLY A 219 1.29 34.66 -14.78
C GLY A 219 1.11 35.45 -13.49
N HIS A 220 0.85 36.75 -13.61
CA HIS A 220 0.83 37.76 -12.54
C HIS A 220 -0.26 37.67 -11.44
N ARG A 221 -1.03 36.58 -11.33
CA ARG A 221 -2.23 36.55 -10.47
C ARG A 221 -2.43 35.28 -9.64
N PHE A 222 -1.40 34.44 -9.56
CA PHE A 222 -1.49 33.25 -8.71
C PHE A 222 -1.07 33.59 -7.28
N VAL A 223 -2.03 33.98 -6.45
CA VAL A 223 -1.81 34.23 -5.01
C VAL A 223 -2.78 33.37 -4.22
N VAL A 224 -2.24 32.53 -3.33
CA VAL A 224 -3.03 31.74 -2.38
C VAL A 224 -3.26 32.52 -1.09
N ALA A 225 -4.24 32.09 -0.28
CA ALA A 225 -4.46 32.65 1.05
C ALA A 225 -3.22 32.43 1.94
N LEU A 226 -3.00 33.32 2.91
CA LEU A 226 -1.79 33.27 3.77
C LEU A 226 -1.72 31.99 4.59
N GLU A 227 -2.87 31.52 5.06
CA GLU A 227 -3.02 30.26 5.78
C GLU A 227 -2.62 29.09 4.89
N THR A 228 -3.10 29.07 3.64
CA THR A 228 -2.74 28.03 2.67
C THR A 228 -1.25 28.04 2.34
N LEU A 229 -0.66 29.22 2.17
CA LEU A 229 0.77 29.33 1.89
C LEU A 229 1.61 28.82 3.08
N SER A 230 1.25 29.23 4.30
CA SER A 230 1.86 28.75 5.53
C SER A 230 1.78 27.23 5.64
N ASP A 231 0.61 26.64 5.39
CA ASP A 231 0.39 25.19 5.43
C ASP A 231 1.23 24.46 4.38
N TRP A 232 1.34 25.00 3.17
CA TRP A 232 2.16 24.46 2.09
C TRP A 232 3.64 24.44 2.45
N LEU A 233 4.15 25.56 2.96
CA LEU A 233 5.54 25.67 3.39
C LEU A 233 5.83 24.69 4.54
N ALA A 234 4.90 24.52 5.47
CA ALA A 234 5.03 23.56 6.58
C ALA A 234 5.02 22.08 6.14
N CYS A 235 4.55 21.78 4.93
CA CYS A 235 4.53 20.41 4.39
C CYS A 235 5.91 19.89 3.99
N SER A 236 6.91 20.75 3.81
CA SER A 236 8.27 20.38 3.42
C SER A 236 9.30 21.18 4.23
N GLU A 237 10.15 20.47 4.96
CA GLU A 237 11.24 21.08 5.72
C GLU A 237 12.20 21.85 4.79
N VAL A 238 12.49 21.28 3.61
CA VAL A 238 13.37 21.89 2.60
C VAL A 238 12.77 23.19 2.09
N LEU A 239 11.48 23.17 1.73
CA LEU A 239 10.79 24.35 1.23
C LEU A 239 10.65 25.43 2.31
N SER A 240 10.27 25.04 3.53
CA SER A 240 10.17 25.93 4.68
C SER A 240 11.50 26.64 4.95
N GLN A 241 12.61 25.89 4.97
CA GLN A 241 13.94 26.46 5.17
C GLN A 241 14.34 27.41 4.02
N ALA A 242 14.11 27.01 2.76
CA ALA A 242 14.46 27.81 1.60
C ALA A 242 13.75 29.17 1.59
N VAL A 243 12.44 29.20 1.86
CA VAL A 243 11.68 30.46 1.93
C VAL A 243 12.00 31.23 3.21
N GLY A 244 12.23 30.53 4.33
CA GLY A 244 12.56 31.16 5.61
C GLY A 244 13.86 31.96 5.56
N GLN A 245 14.84 31.48 4.80
CA GLN A 245 16.10 32.20 4.55
C GLN A 245 15.88 33.50 3.76
N LEU A 246 14.99 33.51 2.76
CA LEU A 246 14.70 34.74 1.99
C LEU A 246 14.03 35.82 2.84
N LEU A 247 13.18 35.39 3.77
CA LEU A 247 12.37 36.28 4.59
C LEU A 247 13.02 36.62 5.93
N GLU A 248 14.11 35.94 6.31
CA GLU A 248 14.74 36.03 7.64
C GLU A 248 13.78 35.70 8.80
N HIS A 249 12.78 34.85 8.55
CA HIS A 249 11.77 34.44 9.52
C HIS A 249 11.65 32.91 9.59
N PHE A 250 11.53 32.37 10.81
CA PHE A 250 11.23 30.95 11.04
C PHE A 250 10.59 30.74 12.42
N PRO A 251 9.48 29.98 12.55
CA PRO A 251 8.68 29.37 11.48
C PRO A 251 7.89 30.39 10.65
N LEU A 252 7.49 30.01 9.44
CA LEU A 252 6.76 30.88 8.50
C LEU A 252 5.26 30.90 8.81
N GLU A 253 4.87 31.62 9.85
CA GLU A 253 3.47 31.83 10.22
C GLU A 253 2.79 32.86 9.29
N PRO A 254 1.44 32.86 9.18
CA PRO A 254 0.72 33.81 8.32
C PRO A 254 1.08 35.29 8.58
N ALA A 255 1.38 35.65 9.82
CA ALA A 255 1.81 37.01 10.19
C ALA A 255 3.13 37.42 9.51
N CYS A 256 4.08 36.49 9.32
CA CYS A 256 5.34 36.76 8.62
C CYS A 256 5.13 36.99 7.11
N LEU A 257 4.05 36.43 6.55
CA LEU A 257 3.74 36.50 5.12
C LEU A 257 2.86 37.71 4.77
N GLN A 258 2.33 38.42 5.77
CA GLN A 258 1.37 39.51 5.57
C GLN A 258 2.01 40.74 4.90
N ASP A 259 3.29 40.98 5.13
CA ASP A 259 3.99 42.18 4.65
C ASP A 259 4.55 42.02 3.22
N LEU A 260 4.41 40.83 2.64
CA LEU A 260 4.82 40.55 1.27
C LEU A 260 4.00 41.36 0.27
N SER A 261 4.70 42.03 -0.65
CA SER A 261 4.09 42.69 -1.81
C SER A 261 3.36 41.66 -2.70
N PRO A 262 2.38 42.09 -3.53
CA PRO A 262 1.67 41.18 -4.43
C PRO A 262 2.57 40.36 -5.35
N ALA A 263 3.68 40.94 -5.83
CA ALA A 263 4.64 40.26 -6.70
C ALA A 263 5.43 39.18 -5.94
N GLN A 264 5.88 39.48 -4.72
CA GLN A 264 6.54 38.51 -3.83
C GLN A 264 5.60 37.36 -3.44
N ARG A 265 4.33 37.67 -3.12
CA ARG A 265 3.33 36.62 -2.84
C ARG A 265 3.10 35.72 -4.03
N THR A 266 3.03 36.29 -5.23
CA THR A 266 2.87 35.51 -6.47
C THR A 266 4.06 34.59 -6.69
N PHE A 267 5.28 35.12 -6.59
CA PHE A 267 6.51 34.36 -6.71
C PHE A 267 6.60 33.18 -5.74
N ILE A 268 6.41 33.42 -4.44
CA ILE A 268 6.49 32.36 -3.42
C ILE A 268 5.36 31.35 -3.60
N SER A 269 4.14 31.77 -3.92
CA SER A 269 3.00 30.86 -4.11
C SER A 269 3.23 29.91 -5.30
N GLN A 270 3.73 30.43 -6.42
CA GLN A 270 4.02 29.62 -7.61
C GLN A 270 5.20 28.69 -7.40
N TYR A 271 6.28 29.19 -6.80
CA TYR A 271 7.46 28.40 -6.46
C TYR A 271 7.09 27.25 -5.51
N ALA A 272 6.41 27.56 -4.40
CA ALA A 272 5.99 26.58 -3.39
C ALA A 272 5.09 25.49 -4.00
N LEU A 273 4.10 25.86 -4.82
CA LEU A 273 3.21 24.89 -5.46
C LEU A 273 3.99 23.86 -6.28
N ILE A 274 4.85 24.33 -7.19
CA ILE A 274 5.56 23.43 -8.11
C ILE A 274 6.63 22.63 -7.36
N ALA A 275 7.37 23.26 -6.44
CA ALA A 275 8.37 22.57 -5.62
C ALA A 275 7.75 21.42 -4.80
N LEU A 276 6.60 21.64 -4.17
CA LEU A 276 5.89 20.59 -3.42
C LEU A 276 5.40 19.44 -4.30
N ILE A 277 5.04 19.74 -5.55
CA ILE A 277 4.63 18.72 -6.51
C ILE A 277 5.83 17.89 -6.93
N ASP A 278 6.94 18.53 -7.30
CA ASP A 278 8.16 17.86 -7.77
C ASP A 278 8.83 17.01 -6.68
N GLU A 279 8.80 17.46 -5.42
CA GLU A 279 9.23 16.66 -4.26
C GLU A 279 8.45 15.34 -4.10
N ARG A 280 7.18 15.31 -4.54
CA ARG A 280 6.29 14.14 -4.37
C ARG A 280 6.29 13.23 -5.58
N GLU A 281 6.32 13.81 -6.78
CA GLU A 281 6.35 13.10 -8.05
C GLU A 281 7.15 13.91 -9.07
N THR A 282 8.15 13.28 -9.69
CA THR A 282 8.84 13.89 -10.82
C THR A 282 7.90 13.93 -12.02
N LEU A 283 7.41 15.11 -12.33
CA LEU A 283 6.52 15.35 -13.47
C LEU A 283 7.35 15.80 -14.67
N ASN A 284 6.97 15.34 -15.86
CA ASN A 284 7.51 15.91 -17.09
C ASN A 284 6.82 17.26 -17.34
N VAL A 285 7.44 18.34 -16.89
CA VAL A 285 6.86 19.69 -16.89
C VAL A 285 7.62 20.61 -17.83
N VAL A 286 6.89 21.41 -18.61
CA VAL A 286 7.41 22.57 -19.33
C VAL A 286 6.88 23.83 -18.64
N LEU A 287 7.80 24.70 -18.22
CA LEU A 287 7.49 25.92 -17.48
C LEU A 287 7.68 27.15 -18.38
N CYS A 288 6.63 27.96 -18.48
CA CYS A 288 6.66 29.27 -19.11
C CYS A 288 6.24 30.32 -18.07
N GLY A 289 7.04 31.36 -17.92
CA GLY A 289 6.67 32.52 -17.11
C GLY A 289 6.14 33.65 -17.98
N ASP A 290 5.34 34.54 -17.40
CA ASP A 290 4.90 35.81 -17.95
C ASP A 290 4.95 36.84 -16.82
N GLY A 291 5.69 37.93 -17.06
CA GLY A 291 6.23 38.88 -16.07
C GLY A 291 6.58 38.31 -14.69
N ASP A 292 5.73 38.45 -13.66
CA ASP A 292 6.07 38.03 -12.28
C ASP A 292 6.21 36.50 -12.15
N GLY A 293 5.56 35.74 -13.05
CA GLY A 293 5.76 34.29 -13.11
C GLY A 293 7.09 33.88 -13.75
N GLY A 294 7.77 34.80 -14.42
CA GLY A 294 9.12 34.60 -14.99
C GLY A 294 10.15 34.27 -13.91
N TYR A 295 10.06 34.90 -12.75
CA TYR A 295 10.98 34.65 -11.63
C TYR A 295 10.86 33.22 -11.11
N ALA A 296 9.63 32.74 -10.84
CA ALA A 296 9.42 31.37 -10.35
C ALA A 296 9.79 30.33 -11.41
N ALA A 297 9.44 30.57 -12.67
CA ALA A 297 9.83 29.71 -13.79
C ALA A 297 11.36 29.59 -13.93
N ALA A 298 12.09 30.70 -13.83
CA ALA A 298 13.55 30.71 -13.93
C ALA A 298 14.21 29.86 -12.83
N VAL A 299 13.74 29.95 -11.58
CA VAL A 299 14.25 29.12 -10.48
C VAL A 299 13.98 27.65 -10.73
N LEU A 300 12.73 27.31 -11.07
CA LEU A 300 12.29 25.91 -11.23
C LEU A 300 12.89 25.23 -12.48
N ARG A 301 13.28 26.00 -13.50
CA ARG A 301 14.06 25.49 -14.65
C ARG A 301 15.55 25.33 -14.34
N GLY A 302 16.04 25.89 -13.22
CA GLY A 302 17.45 25.92 -12.86
C GLY A 302 18.25 27.03 -13.54
N ASP A 303 17.59 28.04 -14.11
CA ASP A 303 18.25 29.17 -14.78
C ASP A 303 18.97 30.11 -13.78
N CYS A 304 18.50 30.13 -12.52
CA CYS A 304 19.08 30.92 -11.43
C CYS A 304 18.72 30.32 -10.06
N THR A 305 19.38 30.78 -9.00
CA THR A 305 19.03 30.38 -7.63
C THR A 305 17.79 31.13 -7.13
N LEU A 306 17.13 30.56 -6.11
CA LEU A 306 15.98 31.17 -5.46
C LEU A 306 16.28 32.59 -4.92
N GLU A 307 17.46 32.78 -4.31
CA GLU A 307 17.95 34.07 -3.80
C GLU A 307 18.18 35.09 -4.94
N GLN A 308 18.77 34.65 -6.05
CA GLN A 308 19.00 35.52 -7.21
C GLN A 308 17.69 36.01 -7.83
N ALA A 309 16.70 35.13 -7.98
CA ALA A 309 15.38 35.49 -8.47
C ALA A 309 14.67 36.45 -7.51
N TRP A 310 14.76 36.22 -6.19
CA TRP A 310 14.22 37.10 -5.16
C TRP A 310 14.80 38.51 -5.20
N HIS A 311 16.14 38.63 -5.32
CA HIS A 311 16.79 39.93 -5.44
C HIS A 311 16.38 40.67 -6.71
N ARG A 312 16.29 39.97 -7.85
CA ARG A 312 15.85 40.57 -9.12
C ARG A 312 14.41 41.06 -9.04
N LEU A 313 13.52 40.27 -8.44
CA LEU A 313 12.12 40.65 -8.20
C LEU A 313 12.03 41.95 -7.39
N ASN A 314 12.77 42.03 -6.29
CA ASN A 314 12.79 43.21 -5.42
C ASN A 314 13.43 44.44 -6.10
N ALA A 315 14.33 44.21 -7.05
CA ALA A 315 14.95 45.27 -7.87
C ALA A 315 14.10 45.65 -9.11
N GLY A 316 12.98 44.96 -9.37
CA GLY A 316 12.15 45.17 -10.56
C GLY A 316 12.86 44.79 -11.87
N GLN A 317 13.84 43.89 -11.83
CA GLN A 317 14.61 43.45 -13.00
C GLN A 317 13.95 42.22 -13.64
N PRO A 318 13.35 42.35 -14.84
CA PRO A 318 12.65 41.24 -15.48
C PRO A 318 13.60 40.12 -15.90
N PHE A 319 13.06 38.91 -16.02
CA PHE A 319 13.68 37.83 -16.80
C PHE A 319 13.17 37.93 -18.24
N ASP A 320 14.08 37.96 -19.21
CA ASP A 320 13.69 37.91 -20.62
C ASP A 320 13.05 36.55 -20.91
N ASP A 321 11.86 36.56 -21.50
CA ASP A 321 11.20 35.36 -22.00
C ASP A 321 12.09 34.71 -23.06
N VAL A 322 12.58 33.50 -22.78
CA VAL A 322 13.11 32.62 -23.81
C VAL A 322 12.03 31.61 -24.20
N PRO A 323 11.31 31.81 -25.32
CA PRO A 323 10.69 30.71 -26.03
C PRO A 323 11.58 30.37 -27.23
N THR A 324 12.47 29.39 -27.09
CA THR A 324 13.10 28.75 -28.27
C THR A 324 12.25 27.64 -28.85
N ASN A 325 11.10 27.30 -28.24
CA ASN A 325 10.21 26.25 -28.73
C ASN A 325 8.98 26.86 -29.46
N PRO A 326 8.83 26.67 -30.77
CA PRO A 326 7.69 27.18 -31.55
C PRO A 326 6.32 26.67 -31.06
N LEU A 327 6.28 25.56 -30.30
CA LEU A 327 5.04 25.03 -29.69
C LEU A 327 4.51 25.86 -28.51
N LEU A 328 5.28 26.82 -28.02
CA LEU A 328 4.92 27.68 -26.88
C LEU A 328 4.39 29.05 -27.31
N GLN A 329 4.14 29.26 -28.61
CA GLN A 329 3.50 30.48 -29.10
C GLN A 329 2.00 30.49 -28.76
N PRO A 330 1.44 31.67 -28.40
CA PRO A 330 0.06 31.79 -27.91
C PRO A 330 -1.02 31.27 -28.87
N ASP A 331 -0.71 31.14 -30.16
CA ASP A 331 -1.67 30.73 -31.20
C ASP A 331 -1.73 29.20 -31.43
N VAL A 332 -1.00 28.37 -30.67
CA VAL A 332 -0.92 26.91 -30.90
C VAL A 332 -1.71 26.09 -29.86
N CYS A 333 -2.18 26.69 -28.77
CA CYS A 333 -2.96 26.03 -27.72
C CYS A 333 -4.39 26.58 -27.59
N SER A 334 -5.14 26.62 -28.69
CA SER A 334 -6.60 26.81 -28.68
C SER A 334 -7.35 25.49 -28.86
#